data_AF-A0A285QGV7-F1
#
_entry.id   AF-A0A285QGV7-F1
#
_cell.length_a   1.000
_cell.length_b   1.000
_cell.length_c   1.000
_cell.angle_alpha   90.00
_cell.angle_beta   90.00
_cell.angle_gamma   90.00
#
_symmetry.space_group_name_H-M   'P 1'
#
loop_
_entity.id
_entity.type
_entity.pdbx_description
1 polymer ?
#
loop_
_entity_poly.entity_id
_entity_poly.type
_entity_poly.pdbx_seq_one_letter_code
_entity_poly.pdbx_strand_id
1 'polypeptide(L)'
;MIPLTLPAAAEAELSFVTRLRTDGRVGSGQDDSPLLGSADGAAAFLGRFGLFELSGAQAEELNGDVVLVEPDRGRAQRLLRAGSDHNTLLVTERCDQLCVMCSQPPKKTHEDRFHHFERACLLAEPDAVIGVSGGEPTLYKERLLAMLERVLTERSDLSFHVLTNGQHFDGEDVARLRGGPFDRVTWGIPLYASDAELHDRIVGKKGAFDRLGETLAHLMLAGAAVELRTVLLSDNAPCLPQLARHVTARLGFVASWSIMQLENAGFARGRWSSLRFAHEVDFASVAIAVDHALLHGVDVRLFNFPRCTVPDAYRPLAPASISDWKRRYAPACDACSAKADCTGFFEWHPEEEMIQMARPI
;
A
#
# COMPACT_ATOMS: atom_id res chain seq x y z
N MET A 1 -0.44 -18.19 6.75
CA MET A 1 -0.29 -16.72 6.68
C MET A 1 1.19 -16.41 6.87
N ILE A 2 1.77 -15.53 6.05
CA ILE A 2 3.20 -15.21 6.13
C ILE A 2 3.43 -14.34 7.38
N PRO A 3 4.28 -14.74 8.35
CA PRO A 3 4.48 -13.98 9.57
C PRO A 3 5.26 -12.70 9.26
N LEU A 4 4.68 -11.54 9.55
CA LEU A 4 5.33 -10.22 9.41
C LEU A 4 6.00 -9.74 10.70
N THR A 5 5.69 -10.39 11.82
CA THR A 5 6.32 -10.17 13.12
C THR A 5 6.70 -11.52 13.68
N LEU A 6 7.95 -11.62 14.14
CA LEU A 6 8.55 -12.81 14.71
C LEU A 6 8.93 -12.52 16.16
N PRO A 7 8.78 -13.49 17.09
CA PRO A 7 9.48 -13.43 18.37
C PRO A 7 10.99 -13.26 18.14
N ALA A 8 11.62 -12.41 18.96
CA ALA A 8 13.04 -12.16 18.88
C ALA A 8 13.67 -11.98 20.26
N ALA A 9 14.90 -12.47 20.40
CA ALA A 9 15.77 -12.19 21.54
C ALA A 9 17.08 -11.61 21.02
N ALA A 10 17.58 -10.52 21.60
CA ALA A 10 18.79 -9.85 21.12
C ALA A 10 19.62 -9.32 22.28
N GLU A 11 20.95 -9.30 22.13
CA GLU A 11 21.87 -8.69 23.10
C GLU A 11 21.84 -7.16 23.07
N ALA A 12 21.42 -6.57 21.96
CA ALA A 12 21.35 -5.13 21.79
C ALA A 12 20.35 -4.48 22.76
N GLU A 13 20.70 -3.32 23.32
CA GLU A 13 19.79 -2.54 24.16
C GLU A 13 18.78 -1.71 23.36
N LEU A 14 19.16 -1.27 22.15
CA LEU A 14 18.34 -0.40 21.31
C LEU A 14 17.79 -1.15 20.11
N SER A 15 16.66 -0.67 19.59
CA SER A 15 16.11 -1.18 18.33
C SER A 15 17.07 -0.90 17.17
N PHE A 16 17.16 -1.83 16.24
CA PHE A 16 18.06 -1.71 15.09
C PHE A 16 17.48 -2.39 13.84
N VAL A 17 17.97 -1.97 12.68
CA VAL A 17 17.62 -2.54 11.39
C VAL A 17 18.80 -3.32 10.83
N THR A 18 18.53 -4.50 10.27
CA THR A 18 19.55 -5.34 9.64
C THR A 18 18.94 -6.18 8.52
N ARG A 19 19.77 -6.61 7.57
CA ARG A 19 19.39 -7.57 6.53
C ARG A 19 19.92 -8.96 6.86
N LEU A 20 19.03 -9.95 6.87
CA LEU A 20 19.37 -11.33 7.21
C LEU A 20 20.04 -12.03 6.02
N ARG A 21 21.06 -12.84 6.29
CA ARG A 21 21.81 -13.60 5.26
C ARG A 21 22.00 -15.04 5.68
N THR A 22 21.55 -16.00 4.88
CA THR A 22 21.75 -17.44 5.16
C THR A 22 22.92 -18.06 4.41
N ASP A 23 23.52 -17.36 3.45
CA ASP A 23 24.61 -17.86 2.61
C ASP A 23 26.00 -17.81 3.29
N GLY A 24 26.06 -17.43 4.57
CA GLY A 24 27.27 -17.49 5.40
C GLY A 24 28.45 -16.65 4.90
N ARG A 25 28.24 -15.76 3.92
CA ARG A 25 29.33 -14.98 3.32
C ARG A 25 29.80 -13.90 4.29
N VAL A 26 30.90 -14.18 4.97
CA VAL A 26 31.73 -13.19 5.67
C VAL A 26 32.27 -12.21 4.63
N GLY A 27 31.83 -10.94 4.68
CA GLY A 27 32.09 -9.91 3.66
C GLY A 27 30.84 -9.22 3.11
N SER A 28 29.66 -9.60 3.61
CA SER A 28 28.40 -8.88 3.44
C SER A 28 28.47 -7.46 4.03
N GLY A 29 27.62 -6.54 3.55
CA GLY A 29 27.67 -5.12 3.94
C GLY A 29 27.57 -4.93 5.47
N GLN A 30 27.99 -3.76 5.98
CA GLN A 30 28.10 -3.49 7.43
C GLN A 30 26.84 -3.84 8.25
N ASP A 31 25.66 -3.81 7.64
CA ASP A 31 24.37 -4.07 8.29
C ASP A 31 23.70 -5.38 7.84
N ASP A 32 24.45 -6.26 7.20
CA ASP A 32 24.03 -7.64 6.98
C ASP A 32 24.37 -8.48 8.21
N SER A 33 23.43 -9.32 8.63
CA SER A 33 23.59 -10.27 9.73
C SER A 33 23.61 -11.71 9.18
N PRO A 34 24.78 -12.34 9.04
CA PRO A 34 24.89 -13.75 8.66
C PRO A 34 24.29 -14.69 9.72
N LEU A 35 23.68 -15.77 9.24
CA LEU A 35 23.21 -16.89 10.03
C LEU A 35 24.40 -17.62 10.67
N LEU A 36 24.36 -17.78 12.00
CA LEU A 36 25.31 -18.61 12.74
C LEU A 36 24.84 -20.07 12.83
N GLY A 37 23.53 -20.27 12.93
CA GLY A 37 22.93 -21.59 13.02
C GLY A 37 21.41 -21.50 13.20
N SER A 38 20.74 -22.61 12.93
CA SER A 38 19.29 -22.73 13.12
C SER A 38 18.97 -24.10 13.72
N ALA A 39 18.10 -24.12 14.71
CA ALA A 39 17.60 -25.32 15.35
C ALA A 39 16.16 -25.08 15.85
N ASP A 40 15.31 -26.11 15.80
CA ASP A 40 13.96 -26.10 16.39
C ASP A 40 13.07 -24.90 15.99
N GLY A 41 13.19 -24.42 14.75
CA GLY A 41 12.40 -23.28 14.26
C GLY A 41 12.86 -21.91 14.78
N ALA A 42 14.07 -21.84 15.33
CA ALA A 42 14.79 -20.63 15.68
C ALA A 42 16.07 -20.49 14.82
N ALA A 43 16.40 -19.26 14.46
CA ALA A 43 17.56 -18.91 13.66
C ALA A 43 18.37 -17.81 14.37
N ALA A 44 19.64 -18.10 14.65
CA ALA A 44 20.57 -17.19 15.31
C ALA A 44 21.45 -16.48 14.30
N PHE A 45 21.56 -15.16 14.43
CA PHE A 45 22.29 -14.28 13.53
C PHE A 45 23.28 -13.41 14.31
N LEU A 46 24.42 -13.11 13.69
CA LEU A 46 25.42 -12.20 14.25
C LEU A 46 25.57 -10.97 13.37
N GLY A 47 25.08 -9.83 13.85
CA GLY A 47 25.19 -8.56 13.16
C GLY A 47 26.12 -7.58 13.86
N ARG A 48 26.17 -6.36 13.31
CA ARG A 48 26.85 -5.20 13.92
C ARG A 48 26.43 -4.93 15.37
N PHE A 49 25.18 -5.23 15.71
CA PHE A 49 24.57 -4.92 17.02
C PHE A 49 24.61 -6.10 18.01
N GLY A 50 25.35 -7.16 17.68
CA GLY A 50 25.50 -8.35 18.55
C GLY A 50 24.71 -9.55 18.06
N LEU A 51 24.61 -10.55 18.94
CA LEU A 51 23.86 -11.77 18.68
C LEU A 51 22.36 -11.51 18.84
N PHE A 52 21.56 -12.06 17.92
CA PHE A 52 20.12 -12.12 18.08
C PHE A 52 19.54 -13.39 17.47
N GLU A 53 18.39 -13.80 17.98
CA GLU A 53 17.66 -14.98 17.56
C GLU A 53 16.25 -14.57 17.11
N LEU A 54 15.79 -15.16 16.01
CA LEU A 54 14.42 -15.05 15.52
C LEU A 54 13.76 -16.42 15.56
N SER A 55 12.54 -16.50 16.07
CA SER A 55 11.78 -17.76 16.13
C SER A 55 10.52 -17.71 15.28
N GLY A 56 9.99 -18.87 14.90
CA GLY A 56 8.69 -18.98 14.23
C GLY A 56 8.72 -18.86 12.70
N ALA A 57 9.90 -18.94 12.10
CA ALA A 57 10.12 -19.07 10.66
C ALA A 57 11.42 -19.86 10.40
N GLN A 58 11.52 -20.54 9.26
CA GLN A 58 12.76 -21.22 8.88
C GLN A 58 13.80 -20.19 8.40
N ALA A 59 15.08 -20.44 8.64
CA ALA A 59 16.14 -19.48 8.31
C ALA A 59 16.13 -19.12 6.82
N GLU A 60 15.92 -20.12 5.95
CA GLU A 60 15.87 -19.96 4.49
C GLU A 60 14.75 -19.03 4.03
N GLU A 61 13.61 -19.02 4.74
CA GLU A 61 12.46 -18.13 4.44
C GLU A 61 12.73 -16.66 4.79
N LEU A 62 13.78 -16.41 5.57
CA LEU A 62 14.19 -15.09 6.04
C LEU A 62 15.38 -14.53 5.26
N ASN A 63 15.99 -15.31 4.37
CA ASN A 63 17.18 -14.89 3.65
C ASN A 63 16.90 -13.64 2.80
N GLY A 64 17.68 -12.59 3.01
CA GLY A 64 17.55 -11.30 2.32
C GLY A 64 16.53 -10.35 2.95
N ASP A 65 15.71 -10.80 3.91
CA ASP A 65 14.76 -9.94 4.58
C ASP A 65 15.46 -8.84 5.37
N VAL A 66 14.87 -7.65 5.33
CA VAL A 66 15.26 -6.52 6.16
C VAL A 66 14.31 -6.43 7.33
N VAL A 67 14.85 -6.58 8.54
CA VAL A 67 14.09 -6.64 9.79
C VAL A 67 14.40 -5.46 10.70
N LEU A 68 13.39 -4.98 11.43
CA LEU A 68 13.54 -4.12 12.59
C LEU A 68 13.43 -5.00 13.85
N VAL A 69 14.55 -5.18 14.54
CA VAL A 69 14.60 -5.90 15.82
C VAL A 69 14.28 -4.89 16.93
N GLU A 70 13.33 -5.23 17.79
CA GLU A 70 12.92 -4.43 18.95
C GLU A 70 13.16 -5.24 20.24
N PRO A 71 14.38 -5.21 20.80
CA PRO A 71 14.76 -6.02 21.97
C PRO A 71 13.81 -5.83 23.16
N ASP A 72 13.46 -4.59 23.49
CA ASP A 72 12.52 -4.24 24.57
C ASP A 72 11.12 -4.85 24.41
N ARG A 73 10.74 -5.21 23.18
CA ARG A 73 9.43 -5.80 22.86
C ARG A 73 9.52 -7.30 22.60
N GLY A 74 10.71 -7.89 22.64
CA GLY A 74 10.94 -9.30 22.37
C GLY A 74 10.47 -9.73 20.99
N ARG A 75 10.58 -8.85 19.98
CA ARG A 75 10.08 -9.12 18.62
C ARG A 75 10.93 -8.48 17.54
N ALA A 76 10.83 -9.03 16.33
CA ALA A 76 11.33 -8.43 15.11
C ALA A 76 10.21 -8.27 14.08
N GLN A 77 10.14 -7.11 13.44
CA GLN A 77 9.23 -6.85 12.34
C GLN A 77 9.97 -7.02 11.01
N ARG A 78 9.42 -7.81 10.09
CA ARG A 78 9.92 -7.90 8.71
C ARG A 78 9.46 -6.66 7.95
N LEU A 79 10.33 -5.66 7.83
CA LEU A 79 10.01 -4.39 7.18
C LEU A 79 9.95 -4.54 5.67
N LEU A 80 10.96 -5.20 5.09
CA LEU A 80 11.04 -5.51 3.66
C LEU A 80 11.36 -7.00 3.53
N ARG A 81 10.48 -7.74 2.87
CA ARG A 81 10.72 -9.16 2.57
C ARG A 81 11.43 -9.30 1.24
N ALA A 82 12.42 -10.17 1.16
CA ALA A 82 13.08 -10.50 -0.10
C ALA A 82 12.11 -11.22 -1.06
N GLY A 83 12.22 -10.94 -2.35
CA GLY A 83 11.39 -11.52 -3.41
C GLY A 83 9.91 -11.13 -3.36
N SER A 84 9.55 -10.09 -2.60
CA SER A 84 8.16 -9.65 -2.41
C SER A 84 7.91 -8.31 -3.09
N ASP A 85 6.95 -8.28 -4.01
CA ASP A 85 6.47 -7.05 -4.67
C ASP A 85 5.56 -6.19 -3.75
N HIS A 86 5.30 -6.65 -2.52
CA HIS A 86 4.34 -6.05 -1.59
C HIS A 86 4.97 -5.53 -0.31
N ASN A 87 6.09 -4.80 -0.42
CA ASN A 87 6.75 -4.18 0.72
C ASN A 87 6.15 -2.79 0.97
N THR A 88 5.55 -2.58 2.15
CA THR A 88 4.95 -1.28 2.52
C THR A 88 5.26 -0.93 3.96
N LEU A 89 5.80 0.28 4.16
CA LEU A 89 6.18 0.82 5.46
C LEU A 89 5.00 1.61 6.05
N LEU A 90 4.54 1.19 7.24
CA LEU A 90 3.52 1.90 8.00
C LEU A 90 4.19 3.01 8.83
N VAL A 91 4.17 4.25 8.34
CA VAL A 91 4.94 5.35 8.96
C VAL A 91 4.21 6.07 10.09
N THR A 92 2.88 5.96 10.14
CA THR A 92 2.06 6.55 11.21
C THR A 92 0.68 5.90 11.24
N GLU A 93 0.05 5.87 12.41
CA GLU A 93 -1.37 5.49 12.55
C GLU A 93 -2.27 6.70 12.83
N ARG A 94 -1.71 7.91 12.94
CA ARG A 94 -2.49 9.15 13.03
C ARG A 94 -2.99 9.54 11.65
N CYS A 95 -4.22 10.02 11.58
CA CYS A 95 -4.86 10.57 10.38
C CYS A 95 -5.71 11.76 10.80
N ASP A 96 -5.89 12.73 9.90
CA ASP A 96 -6.78 13.89 10.07
C ASP A 96 -8.10 13.74 9.30
N GLN A 97 -8.38 12.55 8.76
CA GLN A 97 -9.66 12.16 8.16
C GLN A 97 -10.28 10.97 8.92
N LEU A 98 -11.59 10.80 8.78
CA LEU A 98 -12.38 9.73 9.41
C LEU A 98 -13.24 9.03 8.37
N CYS A 99 -12.57 8.51 7.34
CA CYS A 99 -13.24 7.91 6.19
C CYS A 99 -14.20 6.80 6.62
N VAL A 100 -15.42 6.79 6.07
CA VAL A 100 -16.49 5.88 6.49
C VAL A 100 -16.13 4.39 6.33
N MET A 101 -15.21 4.11 5.41
CA MET A 101 -14.70 2.81 5.01
C MET A 101 -13.28 2.50 5.50
N CYS A 102 -12.69 3.34 6.36
CA CYS A 102 -11.29 3.23 6.75
C CYS A 102 -10.95 1.82 7.29
N SER A 103 -10.04 1.10 6.63
CA SER A 103 -9.59 -0.23 7.07
C SER A 103 -8.58 -0.18 8.22
N GLN A 104 -7.94 0.98 8.43
CA GLN A 104 -7.05 1.25 9.55
C GLN A 104 -7.49 2.52 10.32
N PRO A 105 -8.52 2.40 11.19
CA PRO A 105 -9.02 3.53 11.97
C PRO A 105 -7.90 4.29 12.69
N PRO A 106 -7.93 5.64 12.69
CA PRO A 106 -6.83 6.43 13.22
C PRO A 106 -6.59 6.20 14.71
N LYS A 107 -5.32 6.10 15.09
CA LYS A 107 -4.88 6.09 16.49
C LYS A 107 -4.36 7.45 16.91
N LYS A 108 -4.36 7.72 18.22
CA LYS A 108 -3.85 8.98 18.79
C LYS A 108 -2.33 8.98 18.91
N THR A 109 -1.72 7.80 19.04
CA THR A 109 -0.29 7.63 19.26
C THR A 109 0.47 7.60 17.93
N HIS A 110 1.66 8.18 17.93
CA HIS A 110 2.63 8.04 16.86
C HIS A 110 3.98 7.66 17.47
N GLU A 111 4.58 6.62 16.91
CA GLU A 111 5.94 6.23 17.22
C GLU A 111 6.79 6.57 15.99
N ASP A 112 7.76 7.44 16.18
CA ASP A 112 8.61 7.91 15.10
C ASP A 112 9.69 6.89 14.76
N ARG A 113 9.57 6.30 13.58
CA ARG A 113 10.48 5.25 13.07
C ARG A 113 11.13 5.60 11.74
N PHE A 114 11.06 6.87 11.31
CA PHE A 114 11.58 7.28 10.00
C PHE A 114 13.05 6.91 9.80
N HIS A 115 13.89 7.01 10.84
CA HIS A 115 15.29 6.62 10.75
C HIS A 115 15.48 5.11 10.52
N HIS A 116 14.65 4.26 11.15
CA HIS A 116 14.66 2.82 10.91
C HIS A 116 14.17 2.50 9.49
N PHE A 117 13.11 3.17 9.04
CA PHE A 117 12.57 2.99 7.69
C PHE A 117 13.55 3.41 6.60
N GLU A 118 14.24 4.54 6.78
CA GLU A 118 15.33 4.97 5.91
C GLU A 118 16.40 3.88 5.80
N ARG A 119 16.87 3.38 6.96
CA ARG A 119 17.89 2.34 6.96
C ARG A 119 17.42 1.07 6.29
N ALA A 120 16.15 0.69 6.48
CA ALA A 120 15.57 -0.46 5.82
C ALA A 120 15.57 -0.29 4.29
N CYS A 121 15.16 0.87 3.79
CA CYS A 121 15.14 1.15 2.36
C CYS A 121 16.54 1.08 1.74
N LEU A 122 17.58 1.56 2.44
CA LEU A 122 18.97 1.47 1.96
C LEU A 122 19.45 0.01 1.82
N LEU A 123 18.87 -0.92 2.57
CA LEU A 123 19.17 -2.36 2.52
C LEU A 123 18.26 -3.15 1.57
N ALA A 124 17.24 -2.50 0.98
CA ALA A 124 16.28 -3.12 0.07
C ALA A 124 16.98 -3.79 -1.13
N GLU A 125 16.32 -4.79 -1.71
CA GLU A 125 16.75 -5.41 -2.96
C GLU A 125 16.84 -4.37 -4.10
N PRO A 126 17.69 -4.62 -5.11
CA PRO A 126 17.77 -3.76 -6.28
C PRO A 126 16.41 -3.59 -6.97
N ASP A 127 16.19 -2.41 -7.55
CA ASP A 127 15.01 -2.08 -8.38
C ASP A 127 13.65 -2.23 -7.66
N ALA A 128 13.65 -2.30 -6.32
CA ALA A 128 12.42 -2.48 -5.55
C ALA A 128 11.53 -1.23 -5.56
N VAL A 129 10.20 -1.46 -5.59
CA VAL A 129 9.18 -0.43 -5.33
C VAL A 129 8.75 -0.55 -3.87
N ILE A 130 8.97 0.49 -3.08
CA ILE A 130 8.66 0.49 -1.65
C ILE A 130 7.40 1.33 -1.41
N GLY A 131 6.37 0.70 -0.86
CA GLY A 131 5.17 1.39 -0.42
C GLY A 131 5.42 2.19 0.86
N VAL A 132 4.84 3.38 0.96
CA VAL A 132 4.69 4.13 2.21
C VAL A 132 3.22 4.34 2.47
N SER A 133 2.75 3.94 3.64
CA SER A 133 1.35 4.04 4.03
C SER A 133 1.22 4.39 5.51
N GLY A 134 -0.02 4.58 5.96
CA GLY A 134 -0.33 5.00 7.33
C GLY A 134 -1.76 5.49 7.44
N GLY A 135 -2.05 6.12 8.57
CA GLY A 135 -3.24 6.97 8.71
C GLY A 135 -3.17 8.14 7.72
N GLU A 136 -2.22 9.07 7.94
CA GLU A 136 -1.85 10.10 6.98
C GLU A 136 -0.34 10.41 7.06
N PRO A 137 0.49 9.89 6.14
CA PRO A 137 1.94 10.10 6.15
C PRO A 137 2.37 11.58 6.10
N THR A 138 1.64 12.44 5.38
CA THR A 138 2.01 13.85 5.21
C THR A 138 1.70 14.72 6.43
N LEU A 139 1.09 14.18 7.50
CA LEU A 139 1.15 14.80 8.83
C LEU A 139 2.60 14.96 9.33
N TYR A 140 3.51 14.15 8.81
CA TYR A 140 4.94 14.19 9.09
C TYR A 140 5.74 14.54 7.83
N LYS A 141 5.18 15.42 6.97
CA LYS A 141 5.68 15.80 5.63
C LYS A 141 7.20 15.97 5.57
N GLU A 142 7.77 16.79 6.46
CA GLU A 142 9.21 17.04 6.45
C GLU A 142 10.07 15.78 6.65
N ARG A 143 9.68 14.92 7.60
CA ARG A 143 10.40 13.67 7.86
C ARG A 143 10.26 12.70 6.70
N LEU A 144 9.06 12.61 6.13
CA LEU A 144 8.76 11.79 4.96
C LEU A 144 9.58 12.23 3.75
N LEU A 145 9.48 13.49 3.35
CA LEU A 145 10.19 14.00 2.17
C LEU A 145 11.71 13.89 2.34
N ALA A 146 12.24 14.21 3.53
CA ALA A 146 13.67 14.09 3.79
C ALA A 146 14.17 12.64 3.76
N MET A 147 13.37 11.67 4.22
CA MET A 147 13.67 10.24 4.09
C MET A 147 13.70 9.83 2.62
N LEU A 148 12.67 10.17 1.85
CA LEU A 148 12.58 9.83 0.43
C LEU A 148 13.77 10.41 -0.35
N GLU A 149 14.10 11.69 -0.12
CA GLU A 149 15.24 12.36 -0.75
C GLU A 149 16.57 11.65 -0.46
N ARG A 150 16.84 11.32 0.81
CA ARG A 150 18.08 10.64 1.20
C ARG A 150 18.19 9.26 0.56
N VAL A 151 17.13 8.45 0.68
CA VAL A 151 17.11 7.10 0.09
C VAL A 151 17.31 7.18 -1.41
N LEU A 152 16.54 8.01 -2.12
CA LEU A 152 16.59 8.06 -3.58
C LEU A 152 17.87 8.71 -4.11
N THR A 153 18.55 9.53 -3.31
CA THR A 153 19.88 10.05 -3.64
C THR A 153 20.95 8.95 -3.56
N GLU A 154 20.87 8.09 -2.55
CA GLU A 154 21.83 6.98 -2.36
C GLU A 154 21.50 5.76 -3.23
N ARG A 155 20.22 5.53 -3.52
CA ARG A 155 19.67 4.39 -4.26
C ARG A 155 18.86 4.89 -5.43
N SER A 156 19.54 5.13 -6.55
CA SER A 156 18.92 5.58 -7.80
C SER A 156 18.05 4.51 -8.49
N ASP A 157 18.20 3.25 -8.08
CA ASP A 157 17.46 2.09 -8.56
C ASP A 157 16.08 1.93 -7.88
N LEU A 158 15.90 2.48 -6.68
CA LEU A 158 14.65 2.36 -5.94
C LEU A 158 13.60 3.37 -6.40
N SER A 159 12.35 3.04 -6.11
CA SER A 159 11.19 3.91 -6.29
C SER A 159 10.23 3.78 -5.11
N PHE A 160 9.36 4.77 -4.94
CA PHE A 160 8.35 4.76 -3.87
C PHE A 160 6.94 4.91 -4.40
N HIS A 161 6.00 4.22 -3.74
CA HIS A 161 4.57 4.47 -3.88
C HIS A 161 4.01 4.96 -2.54
N VAL A 162 3.64 6.24 -2.46
CA VAL A 162 3.25 6.89 -1.21
C VAL A 162 1.73 7.08 -1.19
N LEU A 163 1.06 6.41 -0.26
CA LEU A 163 -0.38 6.57 -0.01
C LEU A 163 -0.62 7.74 0.94
N THR A 164 -1.33 8.77 0.47
CA THR A 164 -1.65 9.98 1.23
C THR A 164 -3.03 10.49 0.85
N ASN A 165 -3.75 11.09 1.79
CA ASN A 165 -5.01 11.79 1.56
C ASN A 165 -4.86 13.13 0.81
N GLY A 166 -3.62 13.56 0.53
CA GLY A 166 -3.32 14.76 -0.24
C GLY A 166 -3.76 16.06 0.42
N GLN A 167 -3.89 16.12 1.74
CA GLN A 167 -4.41 17.34 2.40
C GLN A 167 -3.31 18.36 2.74
N HIS A 168 -2.04 17.94 2.78
CA HIS A 168 -0.95 18.72 3.38
C HIS A 168 0.08 19.28 2.38
N PHE A 169 -0.16 19.16 1.08
CA PHE A 169 0.69 19.78 0.07
C PHE A 169 0.31 21.24 -0.17
N ASP A 170 1.30 22.10 -0.29
CA ASP A 170 1.14 23.54 -0.50
C ASP A 170 2.11 24.05 -1.58
N GLY A 171 2.07 25.36 -1.83
CA GLY A 171 2.89 25.98 -2.87
C GLY A 171 4.39 25.94 -2.58
N GLU A 172 4.80 25.82 -1.32
CA GLU A 172 6.22 25.77 -0.93
C GLU A 172 6.84 24.42 -1.30
N ASP A 173 6.02 23.35 -1.32
CA ASP A 173 6.47 22.00 -1.71
C ASP A 173 6.82 21.91 -3.20
N VAL A 174 6.24 22.77 -4.06
CA VAL A 174 6.35 22.65 -5.52
C VAL A 174 7.80 22.61 -6.00
N ALA A 175 8.64 23.49 -5.44
CA ALA A 175 10.05 23.55 -5.83
C ALA A 175 10.83 22.31 -5.37
N ARG A 176 10.49 21.78 -4.19
CA ARG A 176 11.14 20.61 -3.60
C ARG A 176 10.77 19.33 -4.34
N LEU A 177 9.51 19.18 -4.70
CA LEU A 177 8.97 18.00 -5.40
C LEU A 177 9.29 17.99 -6.90
N ARG A 178 9.83 19.08 -7.45
CA ARG A 178 10.13 19.19 -8.88
C ARG A 178 11.44 18.49 -9.23
N GLY A 179 11.32 17.32 -9.86
CA GLY A 179 12.43 16.61 -10.48
C GLY A 179 13.35 15.88 -9.49
N GLY A 180 14.33 15.17 -10.04
CA GLY A 180 15.43 14.58 -9.28
C GLY A 180 15.00 13.32 -8.52
N PRO A 181 15.17 13.24 -7.19
CA PRO A 181 14.71 12.10 -6.40
C PRO A 181 13.22 11.79 -6.61
N PHE A 182 12.38 12.83 -6.70
CA PHE A 182 10.92 12.67 -6.72
C PHE A 182 10.32 12.18 -8.04
N ASP A 183 11.10 12.13 -9.12
CA ASP A 183 10.66 11.53 -10.40
C ASP A 183 10.36 10.02 -10.26
N ARG A 184 10.85 9.40 -9.17
CA ARG A 184 10.65 8.00 -8.83
C ARG A 184 9.65 7.80 -7.68
N VAL A 185 8.81 8.81 -7.42
CA VAL A 185 7.78 8.75 -6.39
C VAL A 185 6.41 8.90 -7.03
N THR A 186 5.57 7.88 -6.86
CA THR A 186 4.16 7.92 -7.23
C THR A 186 3.31 8.19 -6.00
N TRP A 187 2.49 9.23 -6.05
CA TRP A 187 1.58 9.64 -4.98
C TRP A 187 0.19 9.04 -5.20
N GLY A 188 -0.18 8.06 -4.38
CA GLY A 188 -1.51 7.46 -4.37
C GLY A 188 -2.48 8.34 -3.57
N ILE A 189 -3.37 9.05 -4.26
CA ILE A 189 -4.23 10.08 -3.68
C ILE A 189 -5.71 9.73 -3.88
N PRO A 190 -6.52 9.67 -2.81
CA PRO A 190 -7.92 9.31 -2.93
C PRO A 190 -8.79 10.46 -3.44
N LEU A 191 -9.70 10.15 -4.35
CA LEU A 191 -10.79 11.04 -4.77
C LEU A 191 -12.07 10.21 -4.93
N TYR A 192 -13.07 10.47 -4.09
CA TYR A 192 -14.26 9.60 -3.99
C TYR A 192 -15.49 10.06 -4.75
N ALA A 193 -15.57 11.35 -5.10
CA ALA A 193 -16.67 11.93 -5.87
C ALA A 193 -16.23 13.27 -6.48
N SER A 194 -16.87 13.69 -7.58
CA SER A 194 -16.73 15.06 -8.11
C SER A 194 -17.64 16.07 -7.40
N ASP A 195 -18.56 15.59 -6.57
CA ASP A 195 -19.39 16.41 -5.69
C ASP A 195 -18.70 16.59 -4.34
N ALA A 196 -18.47 17.83 -3.94
CA ALA A 196 -17.71 18.16 -2.74
C ALA A 196 -18.39 17.63 -1.47
N GLU A 197 -19.72 17.72 -1.38
CA GLU A 197 -20.45 17.28 -0.20
C GLU A 197 -20.35 15.76 -0.02
N LEU A 198 -20.55 15.00 -1.10
CA LEU A 198 -20.39 13.54 -1.08
C LEU A 198 -18.95 13.14 -0.75
N HIS A 199 -17.96 13.77 -1.36
CA HIS A 199 -16.55 13.51 -1.06
C HIS A 199 -16.24 13.73 0.43
N ASP A 200 -16.60 14.89 0.96
CA ASP A 200 -16.34 15.29 2.34
C ASP A 200 -17.05 14.42 3.36
N ARG A 201 -18.29 13.98 3.05
CA ARG A 201 -19.02 13.00 3.86
C ARG A 201 -18.30 11.65 3.89
N ILE A 202 -17.81 11.17 2.75
CA ILE A 202 -17.08 9.89 2.66
C ILE A 202 -15.80 9.93 3.50
N VAL A 203 -15.03 11.04 3.44
CA VAL A 203 -13.78 11.18 4.22
C VAL A 203 -13.97 11.68 5.65
N GLY A 204 -15.19 12.07 6.01
CA GLY A 204 -15.51 12.59 7.34
C GLY A 204 -14.84 13.91 7.67
N LYS A 205 -14.57 14.76 6.66
CA LYS A 205 -13.87 16.05 6.82
C LYS A 205 -14.43 17.09 5.85
N LYS A 206 -15.06 18.14 6.38
CA LYS A 206 -15.57 19.27 5.59
C LYS A 206 -14.41 20.08 5.00
N GLY A 207 -14.54 20.50 3.74
CA GLY A 207 -13.55 21.22 2.96
C GLY A 207 -12.44 20.34 2.38
N ALA A 208 -12.53 19.01 2.53
CA ALA A 208 -11.46 18.11 2.08
C ALA A 208 -11.36 18.05 0.55
N PHE A 209 -12.49 18.15 -0.17
CA PHE A 209 -12.53 18.19 -1.62
C PHE A 209 -11.85 19.45 -2.17
N ASP A 210 -12.23 20.63 -1.68
CA ASP A 210 -11.65 21.90 -2.15
C ASP A 210 -10.15 21.97 -1.85
N ARG A 211 -9.75 21.55 -0.64
CA ARG A 211 -8.34 21.46 -0.28
C ARG A 211 -7.57 20.49 -1.17
N LEU A 212 -8.16 19.35 -1.50
CA LEU A 212 -7.56 18.38 -2.40
C LEU A 212 -7.38 18.96 -3.81
N GLY A 213 -8.33 19.76 -4.29
CA GLY A 213 -8.20 20.48 -5.55
C GLY A 213 -6.98 21.41 -5.60
N GLU A 214 -6.72 22.16 -4.52
CA GLU A 214 -5.52 23.00 -4.38
C GLU A 214 -4.24 22.15 -4.38
N THR A 215 -4.22 21.07 -3.60
CA THR A 215 -3.08 20.13 -3.56
C THR A 215 -2.77 19.57 -4.94
N LEU A 216 -3.79 19.09 -5.67
CA LEU A 216 -3.59 18.51 -6.99
C LEU A 216 -3.03 19.54 -7.97
N ALA A 217 -3.39 20.82 -7.85
CA ALA A 217 -2.77 21.88 -8.64
C ALA A 217 -1.28 22.07 -8.29
N HIS A 218 -0.90 22.03 -7.01
CA HIS A 218 0.51 22.08 -6.62
C HIS A 218 1.32 20.88 -7.13
N LEU A 219 0.77 19.66 -7.01
CA LEU A 219 1.42 18.44 -7.51
C LEU A 219 1.56 18.45 -9.03
N MET A 220 0.56 18.97 -9.74
CA MET A 220 0.63 19.21 -11.19
C MET A 220 1.77 20.19 -11.54
N LEU A 221 1.90 21.32 -10.81
CA LEU A 221 2.98 22.29 -11.02
C LEU A 221 4.38 21.76 -10.66
N ALA A 222 4.45 20.76 -9.79
CA ALA A 222 5.67 20.05 -9.46
C ALA A 222 6.05 19.00 -10.52
N GLY A 223 5.09 18.57 -11.36
CA GLY A 223 5.27 17.45 -12.28
C GLY A 223 5.25 16.10 -11.57
N ALA A 224 4.60 16.02 -10.40
CA ALA A 224 4.56 14.80 -9.59
C ALA A 224 3.70 13.72 -10.27
N ALA A 225 4.15 12.46 -10.20
CA ALA A 225 3.36 11.32 -10.66
C ALA A 225 2.24 11.03 -9.65
N VAL A 226 0.99 11.27 -10.04
CA VAL A 226 -0.19 11.02 -9.20
C VAL A 226 -0.96 9.81 -9.70
N GLU A 227 -1.16 8.83 -8.82
CA GLU A 227 -2.18 7.79 -8.99
C GLU A 227 -3.44 8.23 -8.24
N LEU A 228 -4.54 8.47 -8.95
CA LEU A 228 -5.83 8.64 -8.28
C LEU A 228 -6.35 7.31 -7.78
N ARG A 229 -7.01 7.32 -6.62
CA ARG A 229 -7.57 6.11 -5.99
C ARG A 229 -9.03 6.35 -5.61
N THR A 230 -9.91 5.42 -5.96
CA THR A 230 -11.33 5.52 -5.62
C THR A 230 -11.81 4.18 -5.11
N VAL A 231 -12.05 4.09 -3.80
CA VAL A 231 -12.79 2.95 -3.24
C VAL A 231 -14.25 3.08 -3.66
N LEU A 232 -14.77 2.02 -4.29
CA LEU A 232 -16.14 1.92 -4.72
C LEU A 232 -17.04 1.63 -3.52
N LEU A 233 -18.00 2.51 -3.30
CA LEU A 233 -18.98 2.46 -2.23
C LEU A 233 -20.38 2.57 -2.84
N SER A 234 -21.39 2.03 -2.16
CA SER A 234 -22.79 2.16 -2.59
C SER A 234 -23.19 3.61 -2.88
N ASP A 235 -22.68 4.56 -2.09
CA ASP A 235 -23.00 5.99 -2.22
C ASP A 235 -22.33 6.66 -3.43
N ASN A 236 -21.13 6.23 -3.83
CA ASN A 236 -20.38 6.89 -4.92
C ASN A 236 -20.43 6.14 -6.25
N ALA A 237 -20.77 4.84 -6.25
CA ALA A 237 -20.84 4.05 -7.46
C ALA A 237 -21.78 4.65 -8.53
N PRO A 238 -23.00 5.13 -8.20
CA PRO A 238 -23.87 5.78 -9.18
C PRO A 238 -23.30 7.08 -9.78
N CYS A 239 -22.38 7.72 -9.06
CA CYS A 239 -21.74 8.98 -9.43
C CYS A 239 -20.37 8.79 -10.11
N LEU A 240 -19.91 7.55 -10.29
CA LEU A 240 -18.60 7.25 -10.85
C LEU A 240 -18.43 7.77 -12.30
N PRO A 241 -19.44 7.73 -13.18
CA PRO A 241 -19.36 8.37 -14.50
C PRO A 241 -19.15 9.90 -14.44
N GLN A 242 -19.73 10.57 -13.46
CA GLN A 242 -19.52 12.01 -13.22
C GLN A 242 -18.09 12.26 -12.76
N LEU A 243 -17.57 11.40 -11.87
CA LEU A 243 -16.17 11.46 -11.45
C LEU A 243 -15.21 11.24 -12.62
N ALA A 244 -15.46 10.26 -13.50
CA ALA A 244 -14.64 10.04 -14.70
C ALA A 244 -14.58 11.28 -15.61
N ARG A 245 -15.72 11.96 -15.82
CA ARG A 245 -15.76 13.24 -16.54
C ARG A 245 -14.98 14.34 -15.84
N HIS A 246 -15.06 14.42 -14.52
CA HIS A 246 -14.27 15.37 -13.75
C HIS A 246 -12.76 15.11 -13.86
N VAL A 247 -12.33 13.86 -13.69
CA VAL A 247 -10.93 13.43 -13.79
C VAL A 247 -10.36 13.77 -15.17
N THR A 248 -11.05 13.36 -16.24
CA THR A 248 -10.58 13.60 -17.61
C THR A 248 -10.60 15.09 -18.00
N ALA A 249 -11.53 15.89 -17.47
CA ALA A 249 -11.63 17.32 -17.79
C ALA A 249 -10.70 18.22 -16.95
N ARG A 250 -10.35 17.82 -15.72
CA ARG A 250 -9.64 18.68 -14.76
C ARG A 250 -8.32 18.11 -14.28
N LEU A 251 -8.17 16.79 -14.29
CA LEU A 251 -7.06 16.07 -13.68
C LEU A 251 -6.33 15.20 -14.72
N GLY A 252 -6.34 15.57 -16.00
CA GLY A 252 -5.68 14.79 -17.06
C GLY A 252 -4.15 14.64 -16.92
N PHE A 253 -3.53 15.29 -15.92
CA PHE A 253 -2.11 15.11 -15.60
C PHE A 253 -1.83 13.85 -14.75
N VAL A 254 -2.86 13.23 -14.18
CA VAL A 254 -2.68 12.03 -13.34
C VAL A 254 -2.10 10.89 -14.16
N ALA A 255 -1.16 10.17 -13.59
CA ALA A 255 -0.46 9.07 -14.26
C ALA A 255 -1.39 7.85 -14.44
N SER A 256 -2.26 7.60 -13.47
CA SER A 256 -3.21 6.49 -13.49
C SER A 256 -4.37 6.71 -12.52
N TRP A 257 -5.42 5.90 -12.65
CA TRP A 257 -6.57 5.88 -11.77
C TRP A 257 -6.95 4.45 -11.38
N SER A 258 -6.80 4.14 -10.10
CA SER A 258 -7.17 2.85 -9.50
C SER A 258 -8.56 2.93 -8.88
N ILE A 259 -9.54 2.27 -9.51
CA ILE A 259 -10.87 2.04 -8.94
C ILE A 259 -10.81 0.74 -8.14
N MET A 260 -11.21 0.76 -6.88
CA MET A 260 -10.91 -0.29 -5.92
C MET A 260 -12.16 -0.86 -5.26
N GLN A 261 -12.23 -2.17 -5.09
CA GLN A 261 -13.23 -2.79 -4.22
C GLN A 261 -12.93 -2.59 -2.74
N LEU A 262 -14.00 -2.58 -1.94
CA LEU A 262 -13.99 -2.34 -0.50
C LEU A 262 -13.36 -3.52 0.27
N GLU A 263 -12.45 -3.19 1.19
CA GLU A 263 -11.83 -4.14 2.13
C GLU A 263 -12.71 -4.27 3.39
N ASN A 264 -13.10 -5.49 3.77
CA ASN A 264 -13.96 -5.76 4.93
C ASN A 264 -13.19 -5.67 6.28
N ALA A 265 -12.59 -4.52 6.57
CA ALA A 265 -11.76 -4.28 7.75
C ALA A 265 -12.07 -2.93 8.40
N GLY A 266 -11.53 -2.70 9.61
CA GLY A 266 -11.67 -1.43 10.31
C GLY A 266 -13.13 -0.98 10.47
N PHE A 267 -13.42 0.27 10.12
CA PHE A 267 -14.78 0.81 10.14
C PHE A 267 -15.71 0.18 9.09
N ALA A 268 -15.18 -0.24 7.94
CA ALA A 268 -15.99 -0.87 6.89
C ALA A 268 -16.65 -2.16 7.37
N ARG A 269 -15.99 -2.93 8.25
CA ARG A 269 -16.54 -4.17 8.81
C ARG A 269 -17.87 -3.97 9.54
N GLY A 270 -18.00 -2.89 10.30
CA GLY A 270 -19.25 -2.57 11.01
C GLY A 270 -20.34 -1.96 10.12
N ARG A 271 -20.01 -1.66 8.85
CA ARG A 271 -20.86 -0.92 7.90
C ARG A 271 -20.92 -1.60 6.53
N TRP A 272 -20.57 -2.88 6.47
CA TRP A 272 -20.33 -3.59 5.22
C TRP A 272 -21.57 -3.59 4.32
N SER A 273 -22.74 -3.95 4.87
CA SER A 273 -24.00 -4.01 4.13
C SER A 273 -24.46 -2.67 3.55
N SER A 274 -24.09 -1.55 4.17
CA SER A 274 -24.43 -0.21 3.68
C SER A 274 -23.40 0.32 2.68
N LEU A 275 -22.11 -0.01 2.88
CA LEU A 275 -21.01 0.57 2.10
C LEU A 275 -20.66 -0.25 0.86
N ARG A 276 -20.79 -1.58 0.89
CA ARG A 276 -20.36 -2.46 -0.19
C ARG A 276 -21.28 -2.30 -1.41
N PHE A 277 -20.69 -1.90 -2.53
CA PHE A 277 -21.35 -1.94 -3.83
C PHE A 277 -21.17 -3.31 -4.50
N ALA A 278 -22.29 -3.94 -4.89
CA ALA A 278 -22.31 -5.26 -5.52
C ALA A 278 -22.01 -5.19 -7.03
N HIS A 279 -20.74 -4.97 -7.38
CA HIS A 279 -20.33 -4.80 -8.79
C HIS A 279 -20.53 -6.05 -9.64
N GLU A 280 -20.55 -7.23 -9.02
CA GLU A 280 -20.84 -8.50 -9.67
C GLU A 280 -22.30 -8.60 -10.16
N VAL A 281 -23.19 -7.75 -9.62
CA VAL A 281 -24.59 -7.65 -10.03
C VAL A 281 -24.80 -6.48 -10.98
N ASP A 282 -24.21 -5.32 -10.66
CA ASP A 282 -24.27 -4.12 -11.49
C ASP A 282 -22.87 -3.55 -11.76
N PHE A 283 -22.43 -3.64 -13.02
CA PHE A 283 -21.16 -3.13 -13.47
C PHE A 283 -21.29 -1.87 -14.35
N ALA A 284 -22.50 -1.37 -14.60
CA ALA A 284 -22.75 -0.36 -15.63
C ALA A 284 -22.03 0.96 -15.34
N SER A 285 -22.10 1.46 -14.11
CA SER A 285 -21.44 2.70 -13.71
C SER A 285 -19.91 2.60 -13.77
N VAL A 286 -19.36 1.42 -13.44
CA VAL A 286 -17.93 1.14 -13.55
C VAL A 286 -17.50 1.09 -15.01
N ALA A 287 -18.22 0.34 -15.85
CA ALA A 287 -17.98 0.28 -17.30
C ALA A 287 -17.96 1.67 -17.94
N ILE A 288 -18.99 2.49 -17.72
CA ILE A 288 -19.08 3.84 -18.29
C ILE A 288 -17.90 4.71 -17.84
N ALA A 289 -17.53 4.65 -16.55
CA ALA A 289 -16.42 5.42 -16.03
C ALA A 289 -15.07 4.99 -16.62
N VAL A 290 -14.84 3.68 -16.69
CA VAL A 290 -13.63 3.09 -17.29
C VAL A 290 -13.52 3.44 -18.77
N ASP A 291 -14.57 3.20 -19.55
CA ASP A 291 -14.57 3.49 -20.99
C ASP A 291 -14.32 4.97 -21.26
N HIS A 292 -14.96 5.86 -20.48
CA HIS A 292 -14.74 7.30 -20.60
C HIS A 292 -13.30 7.68 -20.30
N ALA A 293 -12.71 7.15 -19.23
CA ALA A 293 -11.34 7.44 -18.83
C ALA A 293 -10.32 6.93 -19.87
N LEU A 294 -10.47 5.69 -20.33
CA LEU A 294 -9.60 5.10 -21.36
C LEU A 294 -9.68 5.86 -22.69
N LEU A 295 -10.88 6.27 -23.11
CA LEU A 295 -11.07 7.07 -24.33
C LEU A 295 -10.32 8.41 -24.28
N HIS A 296 -10.12 8.96 -23.08
CA HIS A 296 -9.41 10.23 -22.86
C HIS A 296 -7.95 10.02 -22.40
N GLY A 297 -7.41 8.81 -22.53
CA GLY A 297 -5.99 8.53 -22.27
C GLY A 297 -5.60 8.43 -20.80
N VAL A 298 -6.55 8.29 -19.88
CA VAL A 298 -6.27 8.02 -18.46
C VAL A 298 -6.16 6.50 -18.28
N ASP A 299 -5.00 5.99 -17.81
CA ASP A 299 -4.84 4.56 -17.50
C ASP A 299 -5.68 4.20 -16.28
N VAL A 300 -6.57 3.22 -16.41
CA VAL A 300 -7.47 2.79 -15.34
C VAL A 300 -7.23 1.34 -14.98
N ARG A 301 -7.18 1.05 -13.67
CA ARG A 301 -7.09 -0.30 -13.13
C ARG A 301 -8.21 -0.58 -12.13
N LEU A 302 -8.68 -1.82 -12.12
CA LEU A 302 -9.71 -2.35 -11.24
C LEU A 302 -9.05 -3.18 -10.13
N PHE A 303 -8.73 -2.52 -9.01
CA PHE A 303 -8.05 -3.15 -7.88
C PHE A 303 -9.04 -3.86 -6.95
N ASN A 304 -8.65 -5.03 -6.46
CA ASN A 304 -9.42 -5.86 -5.53
C ASN A 304 -10.71 -6.44 -6.15
N PHE A 305 -10.83 -6.40 -7.49
CA PHE A 305 -11.90 -7.06 -8.23
C PHE A 305 -11.45 -8.48 -8.64
N PRO A 306 -12.02 -9.57 -8.09
CA PRO A 306 -11.78 -10.91 -8.61
C PRO A 306 -12.15 -10.95 -10.11
N ARG A 307 -11.27 -11.46 -10.99
CA ARG A 307 -11.47 -11.39 -12.45
C ARG A 307 -12.80 -12.02 -12.91
N CYS A 308 -13.28 -13.04 -12.21
CA CYS A 308 -14.57 -13.68 -12.47
C CYS A 308 -15.80 -12.83 -12.18
N THR A 309 -15.65 -11.76 -11.39
CA THR A 309 -16.71 -10.81 -11.06
C THR A 309 -16.73 -9.59 -11.99
N VAL A 310 -15.82 -9.57 -12.97
CA VAL A 310 -15.67 -8.50 -13.95
C VAL A 310 -16.06 -9.03 -15.33
N PRO A 311 -16.85 -8.28 -16.13
CA PRO A 311 -17.18 -8.71 -17.48
C PRO A 311 -15.91 -8.88 -18.35
N ASP A 312 -15.94 -9.85 -19.27
CA ASP A 312 -14.79 -10.31 -20.06
C ASP A 312 -13.95 -9.18 -20.66
N ALA A 313 -14.62 -8.16 -21.22
CA ALA A 313 -13.98 -7.01 -21.85
C ALA A 313 -13.10 -6.18 -20.90
N TYR A 314 -13.41 -6.17 -19.60
CA TYR A 314 -12.70 -5.36 -18.59
C TYR A 314 -11.72 -6.18 -17.74
N ARG A 315 -11.71 -7.52 -17.86
CA ARG A 315 -10.81 -8.40 -17.09
C ARG A 315 -9.31 -8.10 -17.24
N PRO A 316 -8.79 -7.62 -18.40
CA PRO A 316 -7.39 -7.20 -18.51
C PRO A 316 -7.03 -6.01 -17.63
N LEU A 317 -8.02 -5.25 -17.15
CA LEU A 317 -7.82 -4.09 -16.27
C LEU A 317 -7.82 -4.47 -14.79
N ALA A 318 -8.06 -5.74 -14.43
CA ALA A 318 -8.17 -6.22 -13.05
C ALA A 318 -6.94 -7.08 -12.66
N PRO A 319 -5.80 -6.47 -12.30
CA PRO A 319 -4.59 -7.20 -11.92
C PRO A 319 -4.71 -7.84 -10.53
N ALA A 320 -3.74 -8.68 -10.18
CA ALA A 320 -3.57 -9.21 -8.84
C ALA A 320 -3.08 -8.13 -7.85
N SER A 321 -3.99 -7.30 -7.32
CA SER A 321 -3.65 -6.11 -6.53
C SER A 321 -3.71 -6.30 -5.01
N ILE A 322 -4.28 -7.39 -4.50
CA ILE A 322 -4.27 -7.71 -3.06
C ILE A 322 -2.94 -8.39 -2.72
N SER A 323 -2.24 -7.85 -1.71
CA SER A 323 -0.99 -8.42 -1.21
C SER A 323 -1.14 -9.90 -0.87
N ASP A 324 -0.14 -10.70 -1.21
CA ASP A 324 -0.06 -12.15 -0.97
C ASP A 324 -0.49 -12.58 0.44
N TRP A 325 -0.05 -11.87 1.48
CA TRP A 325 -0.37 -12.17 2.87
C TRP A 325 -1.83 -11.83 3.28
N LYS A 326 -2.52 -11.02 2.48
CA LYS A 326 -3.94 -10.66 2.63
C LYS A 326 -4.86 -11.44 1.70
N ARG A 327 -4.34 -12.33 0.85
CA ARG A 327 -5.10 -12.90 -0.26
C ARG A 327 -5.51 -14.34 0.02
N ARG A 328 -6.78 -14.65 -0.26
CA ARG A 328 -7.30 -16.00 -0.33
C ARG A 328 -8.16 -16.23 -1.55
N TYR A 329 -8.46 -17.50 -1.81
CA TYR A 329 -9.33 -17.94 -2.89
C TYR A 329 -10.44 -18.84 -2.34
N ALA A 330 -11.61 -18.79 -2.96
CA ALA A 330 -12.66 -19.76 -2.67
C ALA A 330 -12.25 -21.16 -3.16
N PRO A 331 -12.78 -22.26 -2.57
CA PRO A 331 -12.42 -23.62 -2.98
C PRO A 331 -12.63 -23.90 -4.47
N ALA A 332 -13.68 -23.31 -5.08
CA ALA A 332 -13.95 -23.46 -6.50
C ALA A 332 -12.81 -22.93 -7.41
N CYS A 333 -11.97 -22.02 -6.91
CA CYS A 333 -10.90 -21.41 -7.69
C CYS A 333 -9.70 -22.33 -7.92
N ASP A 334 -9.63 -23.53 -7.32
CA ASP A 334 -8.45 -24.39 -7.43
C ASP A 334 -8.16 -24.88 -8.84
N ALA A 335 -9.19 -25.05 -9.66
CA ALA A 335 -9.06 -25.39 -11.08
C ALA A 335 -9.15 -24.16 -12.02
N CYS A 336 -9.19 -22.94 -11.48
CA CYS A 336 -9.37 -21.72 -12.27
C CYS A 336 -8.12 -21.38 -13.10
N SER A 337 -8.29 -21.25 -14.41
CA SER A 337 -7.18 -20.93 -15.32
C SER A 337 -6.61 -19.52 -15.09
N ALA A 338 -7.45 -18.59 -14.64
CA ALA A 338 -7.09 -17.20 -14.38
C ALA A 338 -6.53 -16.96 -12.96
N LYS A 339 -6.35 -18.00 -12.11
CA LYS A 339 -5.98 -17.85 -10.70
C LYS A 339 -4.68 -17.09 -10.48
N ALA A 340 -3.66 -17.34 -11.31
CA ALA A 340 -2.33 -16.73 -11.17
C ALA A 340 -2.36 -15.19 -11.31
N ASP A 341 -3.21 -14.67 -12.19
CA ASP A 341 -3.34 -13.23 -12.46
C ASP A 341 -4.47 -12.57 -11.66
N CYS A 342 -5.22 -13.35 -10.88
CA CYS A 342 -6.40 -12.87 -10.17
C CYS A 342 -6.00 -12.29 -8.82
N THR A 343 -6.70 -11.23 -8.41
CA THR A 343 -6.52 -10.67 -7.07
C THR A 343 -7.08 -11.55 -5.96
N GLY A 344 -7.92 -12.54 -6.28
CA GLY A 344 -8.63 -13.33 -5.28
C GLY A 344 -9.54 -12.45 -4.41
N PHE A 345 -9.65 -12.80 -3.14
CA PHE A 345 -10.40 -12.05 -2.13
C PHE A 345 -9.50 -11.71 -0.96
N PHE A 346 -9.87 -10.71 -0.17
CA PHE A 346 -9.22 -10.46 1.11
C PHE A 346 -9.39 -11.67 2.05
N GLU A 347 -8.39 -11.96 2.86
CA GLU A 347 -8.33 -13.07 3.82
C GLU A 347 -9.52 -13.05 4.79
N TRP A 348 -10.00 -11.84 5.12
CA TRP A 348 -11.14 -11.57 6.01
C TRP A 348 -12.41 -11.16 5.27
N HIS A 349 -12.51 -11.43 3.95
CA HIS A 349 -13.76 -11.26 3.23
C HIS A 349 -14.86 -12.15 3.85
N PRO A 350 -16.15 -11.77 3.83
CA PRO A 350 -17.21 -12.67 4.30
C PRO A 350 -17.20 -13.98 3.50
N GLU A 351 -17.19 -15.12 4.19
CA GLU A 351 -17.01 -16.43 3.54
C GLU A 351 -18.19 -16.79 2.62
N GLU A 352 -19.41 -16.57 3.08
CA GLU A 352 -20.63 -16.83 2.29
C GLU A 352 -20.66 -15.99 1.00
N GLU A 353 -20.36 -14.68 1.09
CA GLU A 353 -20.28 -13.80 -0.08
C GLU A 353 -19.17 -14.23 -1.04
N MET A 354 -17.99 -14.58 -0.52
CA MET A 354 -16.87 -15.08 -1.34
C MET A 354 -17.28 -16.30 -2.16
N ILE A 355 -17.90 -17.29 -1.52
CA ILE A 355 -18.35 -18.53 -2.18
C ILE A 355 -19.44 -18.21 -3.21
N GLN A 356 -20.36 -17.30 -2.89
CA GLN A 356 -21.42 -16.88 -3.80
C GLN A 356 -20.89 -16.13 -5.02
N MET A 357 -19.87 -15.27 -4.85
CA MET A 357 -19.27 -14.47 -5.93
C MET A 357 -18.32 -15.27 -6.82
N ALA A 358 -17.62 -16.26 -6.28
CA ALA A 358 -16.60 -16.99 -7.03
C ALA A 358 -17.21 -17.77 -8.20
N ARG A 359 -16.79 -17.40 -9.43
CA ARG A 359 -17.16 -18.05 -10.69
C ARG A 359 -15.90 -18.33 -11.53
N PRO A 360 -15.13 -19.38 -11.24
CA PRO A 360 -13.89 -19.71 -11.95
C PRO A 360 -14.01 -19.60 -13.47
N ILE A 361 -12.95 -19.09 -14.13
CA ILE A 361 -12.87 -18.89 -15.58
C ILE A 361 -12.11 -20.06 -16.23
#